data_AF-A0A5S4WWY1-F1
#
_entry.id   AF-A0A5S4WWY1-F1
#
_cell.length_a   1.000
_cell.length_b   1.000
_cell.length_c   1.000
_cell.angle_alpha   90.00
_cell.angle_beta   90.00
_cell.angle_gamma   90.00
#
_symmetry.space_group_name_H-M   'P 1'
#
loop_
_entity.id
_entity.type
_entity.pdbx_description
1 polymer ?
#
loop_
_entity_poly.entity_id
_entity_poly.type
_entity_poly.pdbx_seq_one_letter_code
_entity_poly.pdbx_strand_id
1 'polypeptide(L)' 'MVAAIRELPASGYALEVDGRLKAEFATRDGARAGGEELKRRFPMLRIRIYDAQTHAREEI' A
#
# COMPACT_ATOMS: atom_id res chain seq x y z
N MET A 1 -7.03 -26.56 13.65
CA MET A 1 -6.69 -25.24 14.23
C MET A 1 -6.18 -24.37 13.10
N VAL A 2 -7.02 -23.47 12.55
CA VAL A 2 -6.56 -22.51 11.53
C VAL A 2 -5.99 -21.31 12.27
N ALA A 3 -4.66 -21.22 12.30
CA ALA A 3 -4.00 -20.05 12.83
C ALA A 3 -4.43 -18.85 11.99
N ALA A 4 -5.17 -17.92 12.61
CA ALA A 4 -5.41 -16.60 12.09
C ALA A 4 -4.06 -15.87 12.10
N ILE A 5 -3.30 -16.12 11.06
CA ILE A 5 -2.05 -15.45 10.74
C ILE A 5 -2.38 -13.98 10.40
N ARG A 6 -2.41 -13.14 11.45
CA ARG A 6 -2.26 -11.68 11.35
C ARG A 6 -0.79 -11.33 11.07
N GLU A 7 -0.18 -12.05 10.14
CA GLU A 7 1.13 -11.72 9.62
C GLU A 7 0.87 -10.63 8.60
N LEU A 8 1.61 -9.54 8.72
CA LEU A 8 1.87 -8.59 7.65
C LEU A 8 1.84 -9.32 6.31
N PRO A 9 1.22 -8.76 5.25
CA PRO A 9 1.05 -9.48 3.99
C PRO A 9 2.41 -10.00 3.52
N ALA A 10 2.62 -11.33 3.67
CA ALA A 10 3.83 -12.01 3.22
C ALA A 10 4.02 -11.84 1.70
N SER A 11 2.91 -11.52 1.02
CA SER A 11 2.83 -11.12 -0.37
C SER A 11 1.76 -10.03 -0.46
N GLY A 12 2.15 -8.77 -0.75
CA GLY A 12 1.19 -7.68 -0.89
C GLY A 12 1.83 -6.31 -1.03
N TYR A 13 0.98 -5.31 -1.19
CA TYR A 13 1.31 -3.91 -1.42
C TYR A 13 0.63 -3.08 -0.35
N ALA A 14 1.35 -2.21 0.33
CA ALA A 14 0.75 -1.32 1.30
C ALA A 14 0.81 0.13 0.82
N LEU A 15 -0.27 0.87 0.99
CA LEU A 15 -0.33 2.27 0.66
C LEU A 15 0.05 3.10 1.88
N GLU A 16 1.21 3.74 1.78
CA GLU A 16 1.70 4.73 2.71
C GLU A 16 1.23 6.11 2.25
N VAL A 17 0.53 6.82 3.14
CA VAL A 17 0.06 8.17 2.91
C VAL A 17 0.63 9.04 4.02
N ASP A 18 1.44 10.03 3.65
CA ASP A 18 2.09 10.97 4.56
C ASP A 18 2.95 10.27 5.65
N GLY A 19 3.63 9.19 5.25
CA GLY A 19 4.45 8.39 6.17
C GLY A 19 3.65 7.46 7.09
N ARG A 20 2.34 7.29 6.86
CA ARG A 20 1.50 6.32 7.58
C ARG A 20 0.90 5.31 6.61
N LEU A 21 1.12 4.02 6.88
CA LEU A 21 0.43 2.92 6.20
C LEU A 21 -1.06 3.01 6.51
N LYS A 22 -1.87 3.21 5.47
CA LYS A 22 -3.32 3.43 5.59
C LYS A 22 -4.13 2.26 5.06
N ALA A 23 -3.64 1.61 4.01
CA ALA A 23 -4.33 0.53 3.34
C ALA A 23 -3.33 -0.55 2.93
N GLU A 24 -3.78 -1.79 2.92
CA GLU A 24 -3.04 -2.95 2.43
C GLU A 24 -3.83 -3.55 1.28
N PHE A 25 -3.13 -3.91 0.22
CA PHE A 25 -3.66 -4.41 -1.02
C PHE A 25 -2.95 -5.72 -1.36
N ALA A 26 -3.70 -6.67 -1.91
CA ALA A 26 -3.11 -7.93 -2.36
C ALA A 26 -2.34 -7.76 -3.68
N THR A 27 -2.63 -6.72 -4.47
CA THR A 27 -2.08 -6.51 -5.82
C THR A 27 -1.52 -5.11 -6.01
N ARG A 28 -0.50 -4.98 -6.86
CA ARG A 28 0.14 -3.68 -7.20
C ARG A 28 -0.87 -2.73 -7.81
N ASP A 29 -1.70 -3.27 -8.70
CA ASP A 29 -2.69 -2.52 -9.44
C ASP A 29 -3.74 -1.91 -8.51
N GLY A 30 -4.19 -2.66 -7.49
CA GLY A 30 -5.09 -2.15 -6.46
C GLY A 30 -4.46 -1.03 -5.63
N ALA A 31 -3.20 -1.20 -5.22
CA ALA A 31 -2.46 -0.15 -4.52
C ALA A 31 -2.25 1.08 -5.39
N ARG A 32 -1.97 0.91 -6.68
CA ARG A 32 -1.79 1.98 -7.65
C ARG A 32 -3.06 2.76 -7.91
N ALA A 33 -4.16 2.08 -8.21
CA ALA A 33 -5.45 2.71 -8.40
C ALA A 33 -5.89 3.48 -7.13
N GLY A 34 -5.74 2.87 -5.95
CA GLY A 34 -6.04 3.52 -4.68
C GLY A 34 -5.16 4.75 -4.42
N GLY A 35 -3.87 4.65 -4.73
CA GLY A 35 -2.91 5.74 -4.60
C GLY A 35 -3.18 6.89 -5.56
N GLU A 36 -3.47 6.60 -6.83
CA GLU A 36 -3.82 7.61 -7.83
C GLU A 36 -5.13 8.32 -7.48
N GLU A 37 -6.13 7.61 -6.99
CA GLU A 37 -7.39 8.22 -6.56
C GLU A 37 -7.19 9.14 -5.34
N LEU A 38 -6.38 8.72 -4.37
CA LEU A 38 -5.99 9.55 -3.25
C LEU A 38 -5.17 10.77 -3.69
N LYS A 39 -4.28 10.62 -4.67
CA LYS A 39 -3.49 11.75 -5.22
C LYS A 39 -4.38 12.74 -5.94
N ARG A 40 -5.36 12.25 -6.70
CA ARG A 40 -6.34 13.07 -7.40
C ARG A 40 -7.19 13.89 -6.43
N ARG A 41 -7.60 13.26 -5.32
CA ARG A 41 -8.45 13.91 -4.31
C ARG A 41 -7.66 14.79 -3.33
N PHE A 42 -6.40 14.44 -3.09
CA PHE A 42 -5.49 15.11 -2.17
C PHE A 42 -4.08 15.22 -2.79
N PRO A 43 -3.87 16.12 -3.76
CA PRO A 43 -2.60 16.23 -4.49
C PRO A 43 -1.42 16.64 -3.61
N MET A 44 -1.69 17.21 -2.44
CA MET A 44 -0.68 17.62 -1.46
C MET A 44 -0.15 16.45 -0.60
N LEU A 45 -0.85 15.30 -0.58
CA LEU A 45 -0.41 14.14 0.18
C LEU A 45 0.73 13.41 -0.54
N ARG A 46 1.72 12.97 0.23
CA ARG A 46 2.76 12.06 -0.26
C ARG A 46 2.23 10.64 -0.19
N ILE A 47 2.05 10.03 -1.35
CA ILE A 47 1.49 8.68 -1.48
C ILE A 47 2.58 7.79 -2.03
N ARG A 48 2.82 6.69 -1.33
CA ARG A 48 3.83 5.70 -1.68
C ARG A 48 3.23 4.31 -1.57
N ILE A 49 3.56 3.47 -2.52
CA ILE A 49 3.25 2.06 -2.48
C ILE A 49 4.47 1.33 -1.95
N TYR A 50 4.28 0.61 -0.86
CA TYR A 50 5.25 -0.26 -0.25
C TYR A 50 5.07 -1.69 -0.76
N ASP A 51 6.06 -2.12 -1.53
CA ASP A 51 6.44 -3.48 -1.88
C ASP A 51 6.73 -4.37 -0.67
N ALA A 52 5.80 -5.16 -0.13
CA ALA A 52 6.16 -6.04 1.00
C ALA A 52 7.07 -7.21 0.56
N GLN A 53 7.05 -7.61 -0.72
CA GLN A 53 7.84 -8.72 -1.25
C GLN A 53 9.28 -8.29 -1.59
N THR A 54 9.42 -7.12 -2.18
CA THR A 54 10.69 -6.58 -2.68
C THR A 54 11.27 -5.53 -1.74
N HIS A 55 10.53 -5.15 -0.69
CA HIS A 55 10.82 -4.00 0.19
C HIS A 55 11.00 -2.68 -0.59
N ALA A 56 10.45 -2.61 -1.81
CA ALA A 56 10.51 -1.44 -2.67
C ALA A 56 9.47 -0.41 -2.24
N ARG A 57 9.75 0.87 -2.52
CA ARG A 57 8.80 1.97 -2.30
C ARG A 57 8.65 2.71 -3.62
N GLU A 58 7.43 2.77 -4.13
CA GLU A 58 7.11 3.47 -5.36
C GLU A 58 6.25 4.69 -5.03
N GLU A 59 6.69 5.88 -5.45
CA GLU A 59 5.93 7.11 -5.23
C GLU A 59 4.97 7.36 -6.40
N ILE A 60 3.75 7.81 -6.09
CA ILE A 60 2.71 8.21 -7.04
C ILE A 60 2.53 9.74 -7.03
#